data_AF-A0A061S3A9-F1
#
_entry.id   AF-A0A061S3A9-F1
#
_cell.length_a   1.000
_cell.length_b   1.000
_cell.length_c   1.000
_cell.angle_alpha   90.00
_cell.angle_beta   90.00
_cell.angle_gamma   90.00
#
_symmetry.space_group_name_H-M   'P 1'
#
loop_
_entity.id
_entity.type
_entity.pdbx_description
1 polymer ?
#
loop_
_entity_poly.entity_id
_entity_poly.type
_entity_poly.pdbx_seq_one_letter_code
_entity_poly.pdbx_strand_id
1 'polypeptide(L)'
;MLASGHTLRAKELFEAAKAAIPPRQQEHAVLSPMTMKQAAADVSMGLGQTYMIEKKWDNAEEHLSEAVTVAEGAAGSTHPLVAAPLVLLAECYVKTQRFLLAEGLYRKALQLLGLGGPSSKKWPEEAFHPTMAAFACWRYSQLLAVMPQRTTETGEWSERAHALWSQACTFPLEVALGRQDALKGTSSKGSGAAIHLQARRLVICYPVSPSVSAAS
;
A
#
# COMPACT_ATOMS: atom_id res chain seq x y z
N MET A 1 -4.92 22.69 9.77
CA MET A 1 -6.34 22.78 9.37
C MET A 1 -6.60 22.37 7.92
N LEU A 2 -5.69 22.61 6.95
CA LEU A 2 -5.95 22.24 5.54
C LEU A 2 -5.89 20.72 5.28
N ALA A 3 -4.94 20.00 5.89
CA ALA A 3 -4.82 18.53 5.73
C ALA A 3 -6.01 17.75 6.34
N SER A 4 -6.63 18.28 7.41
CA SER A 4 -7.83 17.70 8.03
C SER A 4 -9.09 17.88 7.18
N GLY A 5 -9.18 18.97 6.40
CA GLY A 5 -10.30 19.19 5.48
C GLY A 5 -10.28 18.25 4.28
N HIS A 6 -9.10 17.98 3.71
CA HIS A 6 -8.96 17.08 2.56
C HIS A 6 -9.22 15.61 2.93
N THR A 7 -8.75 15.18 4.10
CA THR A 7 -8.99 13.81 4.62
C THR A 7 -10.45 13.59 5.03
N LEU A 8 -11.12 14.61 5.58
CA LEU A 8 -12.55 14.55 5.86
C LEU A 8 -13.36 14.36 4.56
N ARG A 9 -13.12 15.21 3.55
CA ARG A 9 -13.80 15.10 2.25
C ARG A 9 -13.53 13.78 1.55
N ALA A 10 -12.30 13.25 1.65
CA ALA A 10 -11.97 11.94 1.11
C ALA A 10 -12.79 10.83 1.78
N LYS A 11 -12.92 10.83 3.11
CA LYS A 11 -13.76 9.86 3.83
C LYS A 11 -15.22 9.97 3.44
N GLU A 12 -15.78 11.17 3.36
CA GLU A 12 -17.18 11.38 2.94
C GLU A 12 -17.44 10.78 1.56
N LEU A 13 -16.50 10.98 0.61
CA LEU A 13 -16.60 10.38 -0.73
C LEU A 13 -16.53 8.85 -0.69
N PHE A 14 -15.63 8.28 0.12
CA PHE A 14 -15.51 6.82 0.24
C PHE A 14 -16.71 6.19 0.96
N GLU A 15 -17.24 6.82 2.02
CA GLU A 15 -18.44 6.33 2.69
C GLU A 15 -19.67 6.44 1.79
N ALA A 16 -19.81 7.53 1.03
CA ALA A 16 -20.85 7.66 0.02
C ALA A 16 -20.72 6.58 -1.07
N ALA A 17 -19.49 6.30 -1.53
CA ALA A 17 -19.23 5.22 -2.47
C ALA A 17 -19.56 3.84 -1.88
N LYS A 18 -19.25 3.60 -0.61
CA LYS A 18 -19.57 2.35 0.10
C LYS A 18 -21.08 2.15 0.18
N ALA A 19 -21.83 3.19 0.53
CA ALA A 19 -23.29 3.17 0.59
C ALA A 19 -23.95 2.99 -0.78
N ALA A 20 -23.31 3.48 -1.85
CA ALA A 20 -23.81 3.33 -3.22
C ALA A 20 -23.55 1.94 -3.83
N ILE A 21 -22.69 1.11 -3.22
CA ILE A 21 -22.49 -0.27 -3.65
C ILE A 21 -23.67 -1.10 -3.12
N PRO A 22 -24.57 -1.58 -3.99
CA PRO A 22 -25.77 -2.30 -3.57
C PRO A 22 -25.39 -3.56 -2.78
N PRO A 23 -26.18 -3.93 -1.76
CA PRO A 23 -25.98 -5.18 -1.05
C PRO A 23 -26.17 -6.37 -2.00
N ARG A 24 -25.57 -7.50 -1.61
CA ARG A 24 -25.42 -8.81 -2.31
C ARG A 24 -26.67 -9.38 -3.01
N GLN A 25 -27.85 -8.78 -2.86
CA GLN A 25 -29.15 -9.25 -3.34
C GLN A 25 -29.81 -8.32 -4.38
N GLN A 26 -29.24 -7.15 -4.68
CA GLN A 26 -29.76 -6.20 -5.68
C GLN A 26 -28.75 -6.01 -6.82
N GLU A 27 -28.46 -7.10 -7.54
CA GLU A 27 -27.61 -7.07 -8.72
C GLU A 27 -28.43 -6.60 -9.93
N HIS A 28 -28.37 -5.31 -10.25
CA HIS A 28 -28.84 -4.80 -11.54
C HIS A 28 -27.66 -4.76 -12.53
N ALA A 29 -27.89 -5.41 -13.68
CA ALA A 29 -26.92 -5.70 -14.71
C ALA A 29 -26.33 -4.44 -15.39
N VAL A 30 -25.06 -4.13 -15.09
CA VAL A 30 -24.10 -3.40 -15.96
C VAL A 30 -22.66 -3.85 -15.64
N LEU A 31 -22.34 -4.07 -14.36
CA LEU A 31 -21.03 -4.51 -13.87
C LEU A 31 -21.09 -5.96 -13.39
N SER A 32 -20.03 -6.73 -13.58
CA SER A 32 -19.97 -8.11 -13.07
C SER A 32 -19.91 -8.12 -11.53
N PRO A 33 -20.41 -9.18 -10.86
CA PRO A 33 -20.29 -9.33 -9.41
C PRO A 33 -18.84 -9.23 -8.91
N MET A 34 -17.87 -9.66 -9.72
CA MET A 34 -16.44 -9.51 -9.44
C MET A 34 -16.01 -8.04 -9.42
N THR A 35 -16.40 -7.25 -10.42
CA THR A 35 -16.06 -5.82 -10.48
C THR A 35 -16.69 -5.03 -9.34
N MET A 36 -17.89 -5.42 -8.88
CA MET A 36 -18.56 -4.77 -7.74
C MET A 36 -17.84 -5.06 -6.42
N LYS A 37 -17.45 -6.31 -6.18
CA LYS A 37 -16.67 -6.66 -4.97
C LYS A 37 -15.28 -6.04 -5.00
N GLN A 38 -14.64 -5.93 -6.17
CA GLN A 38 -13.38 -5.21 -6.31
C GLN A 38 -13.52 -3.72 -5.96
N ALA A 39 -14.59 -3.06 -6.41
CA ALA A 39 -14.88 -1.69 -6.03
C ALA A 39 -15.07 -1.54 -4.51
N ALA A 40 -15.75 -2.50 -3.86
CA ALA A 40 -15.89 -2.49 -2.40
C ALA A 40 -14.55 -2.66 -1.66
N ALA A 41 -13.66 -3.52 -2.16
CA ALA A 41 -12.30 -3.64 -1.62
C ALA A 41 -11.49 -2.34 -1.79
N ASP A 42 -11.62 -1.69 -2.95
CA ASP A 42 -10.96 -0.42 -3.26
C ASP A 42 -11.43 0.71 -2.34
N VAL A 43 -12.74 0.84 -2.14
CA VAL A 43 -13.32 1.82 -1.21
C VAL A 43 -12.82 1.59 0.21
N SER A 44 -12.78 0.33 0.67
CA SER A 44 -12.29 -0.03 2.00
C SER A 44 -10.79 0.29 2.16
N MET A 45 -9.96 0.06 1.13
CA MET A 45 -8.58 0.50 1.12
C MET A 45 -8.44 2.03 1.14
N GLY A 46 -9.32 2.75 0.45
CA GLY A 46 -9.35 4.22 0.47
C GLY A 46 -9.61 4.78 1.87
N LEU A 47 -10.59 4.22 2.58
CA LEU A 47 -10.86 4.54 3.98
C LEU A 47 -9.65 4.19 4.86
N GLY A 48 -9.10 2.99 4.73
CA GLY A 48 -7.93 2.54 5.48
C GLY A 48 -6.73 3.47 5.33
N GLN A 49 -6.38 3.86 4.11
CA GLN A 49 -5.30 4.82 3.84
C GLN A 49 -5.60 6.20 4.45
N THR A 50 -6.84 6.65 4.40
CA THR A 50 -7.22 7.96 4.98
C THR A 50 -7.11 7.94 6.50
N TYR A 51 -7.51 6.85 7.15
CA TYR A 51 -7.32 6.66 8.59
C TYR A 51 -5.84 6.53 8.98
N MET A 52 -5.01 5.89 8.16
CA MET A 52 -3.55 5.86 8.37
C MET A 52 -2.94 7.27 8.34
N ILE A 53 -3.39 8.14 7.42
CA ILE A 53 -2.93 9.55 7.35
C ILE A 53 -3.32 10.30 8.63
N GLU A 54 -4.52 10.04 9.16
CA GLU A 54 -4.98 10.58 10.45
C GLU A 54 -4.35 9.89 11.68
N LYS A 55 -3.52 8.86 11.48
CA LYS A 55 -2.94 8.01 12.54
C LYS A 55 -3.98 7.32 13.44
N LYS A 56 -5.18 7.10 12.91
CA LYS A 56 -6.25 6.32 13.57
C LYS A 56 -6.08 4.86 13.18
N TRP A 57 -5.14 4.19 13.84
CA TRP A 57 -4.69 2.86 13.43
C TRP A 57 -5.76 1.78 13.58
N ASP A 58 -6.61 1.86 14.60
CA ASP A 58 -7.67 0.86 14.82
C ASP A 58 -8.72 0.90 13.70
N ASN A 59 -9.18 2.10 13.32
CA ASN A 59 -10.08 2.27 12.17
C ASN A 59 -9.40 1.86 10.86
N ALA A 60 -8.11 2.17 10.70
CA ALA A 60 -7.37 1.75 9.51
C ALA A 60 -7.29 0.22 9.41
N GLU A 61 -6.99 -0.46 10.52
CA GLU A 61 -6.95 -1.92 10.59
C GLU A 61 -8.29 -2.57 10.24
N GLU A 62 -9.40 -2.04 10.78
CA GLU A 62 -10.75 -2.54 10.49
C GLU A 62 -11.05 -2.50 8.98
N HIS A 63 -10.88 -1.33 8.36
CA HIS A 63 -11.16 -1.16 6.94
C HIS A 63 -10.19 -1.93 6.03
N LEU A 64 -8.92 -2.05 6.41
CA LEU A 64 -7.94 -2.81 5.63
C LEU A 64 -8.18 -4.32 5.77
N SER A 65 -8.63 -4.80 6.92
CA SER A 65 -9.04 -6.20 7.12
C SER A 65 -10.31 -6.55 6.33
N GLU A 66 -11.27 -5.63 6.30
CA GLU A 66 -12.45 -5.72 5.42
C GLU A 66 -12.00 -5.80 3.95
N ALA A 67 -11.08 -4.93 3.52
CA ALA A 67 -10.57 -4.92 2.15
C ALA A 67 -9.89 -6.25 1.75
N VAL A 68 -9.10 -6.85 2.64
CA VAL A 68 -8.51 -8.19 2.42
C VAL A 68 -9.61 -9.22 2.25
N THR A 69 -10.57 -9.27 3.18
CA THR A 69 -11.67 -10.27 3.16
C THR A 69 -12.50 -10.17 1.88
N VAL A 70 -12.84 -8.95 1.46
CA VAL A 70 -13.61 -8.70 0.24
C VAL A 70 -12.80 -9.07 -1.00
N ALA A 71 -11.52 -8.71 -1.07
CA ALA A 71 -10.65 -9.06 -2.19
C ALA A 71 -10.49 -10.58 -2.35
N GLU A 72 -10.28 -11.30 -1.25
CA GLU A 72 -10.19 -12.77 -1.25
C GLU A 72 -11.52 -13.41 -1.67
N GLY A 73 -12.66 -12.91 -1.19
CA GLY A 73 -13.99 -13.39 -1.57
C GLY A 73 -14.45 -13.00 -2.99
N ALA A 74 -13.74 -12.08 -3.64
CA ALA A 74 -14.00 -11.65 -5.01
C ALA A 74 -13.20 -12.44 -6.04
N ALA A 75 -11.91 -12.62 -5.80
CA ALA A 75 -10.97 -13.15 -6.79
C ALA A 75 -10.26 -14.44 -6.34
N GLY A 76 -10.39 -14.84 -5.08
CA GLY A 76 -9.66 -15.95 -4.46
C GLY A 76 -8.41 -15.47 -3.70
N SER A 77 -8.02 -16.22 -2.67
CA SER A 77 -6.90 -15.87 -1.77
C SER A 77 -5.52 -15.92 -2.41
N THR A 78 -5.39 -16.60 -3.55
CA THR A 78 -4.16 -16.65 -4.35
C THR A 78 -4.12 -15.61 -5.46
N HIS A 79 -5.16 -14.78 -5.58
CA HIS A 79 -5.24 -13.81 -6.64
C HIS A 79 -4.34 -12.60 -6.36
N PRO A 80 -3.54 -12.14 -7.34
CA PRO A 80 -2.60 -11.05 -7.11
C PRO A 80 -3.22 -9.72 -6.66
N LEU A 81 -4.50 -9.47 -6.97
CA LEU A 81 -5.25 -8.29 -6.46
C LEU A 81 -5.34 -8.20 -4.93
N VAL A 82 -5.17 -9.31 -4.22
CA VAL A 82 -5.16 -9.35 -2.74
C VAL A 82 -3.86 -8.75 -2.19
N ALA A 83 -2.80 -8.60 -2.99
CA ALA A 83 -1.51 -8.09 -2.51
C ALA A 83 -1.59 -6.64 -1.98
N ALA A 84 -2.32 -5.74 -2.65
CA ALA A 84 -2.41 -4.34 -2.26
C ALA A 84 -3.02 -4.13 -0.85
N PRO A 85 -4.20 -4.70 -0.51
CA PRO A 85 -4.75 -4.55 0.83
C PRO A 85 -3.88 -5.23 1.90
N LEU A 86 -3.20 -6.34 1.59
CA LEU A 86 -2.24 -6.98 2.50
C LEU A 86 -1.05 -6.06 2.82
N VAL A 87 -0.48 -5.39 1.81
CA VAL A 87 0.63 -4.44 1.98
C VAL A 87 0.21 -3.27 2.87
N LEU A 88 -0.99 -2.71 2.65
CA LEU A 88 -1.49 -1.61 3.46
C LEU A 88 -1.75 -2.04 4.92
N LEU A 89 -2.32 -3.23 5.13
CA LEU A 89 -2.51 -3.78 6.47
C LEU A 89 -1.16 -4.03 7.17
N ALA A 90 -0.16 -4.51 6.42
CA ALA A 90 1.20 -4.65 6.92
C ALA A 90 1.80 -3.30 7.34
N GLU A 91 1.63 -2.23 6.55
CA GLU A 91 2.04 -0.88 6.94
C GLU A 91 1.38 -0.44 8.24
N CYS A 92 0.08 -0.71 8.43
CA CYS A 92 -0.62 -0.41 9.69
C CYS A 92 0.01 -1.16 10.87
N TYR A 93 0.36 -2.43 10.69
CA TYR A 93 1.05 -3.24 11.70
C TYR A 93 2.48 -2.78 11.97
N VAL A 94 3.22 -2.30 10.98
CA VAL A 94 4.52 -1.65 11.20
C VAL A 94 4.36 -0.40 12.06
N LYS A 95 3.34 0.44 11.80
CA LYS A 95 3.10 1.68 12.58
C LYS A 95 2.65 1.41 14.02
N THR A 96 2.00 0.28 14.25
CA THR A 96 1.58 -0.19 15.59
C THR A 96 2.57 -1.17 16.22
N GLN A 97 3.78 -1.30 15.68
CA GLN A 97 4.87 -2.16 16.18
C GLN A 97 4.55 -3.66 16.25
N ARG A 98 3.53 -4.12 15.52
CA ARG A 98 3.14 -5.53 15.39
C ARG A 98 3.93 -6.20 14.26
N PHE A 99 5.25 -6.25 14.40
CA PHE A 99 6.17 -6.63 13.33
C PHE A 99 6.00 -8.06 12.82
N LEU A 100 5.69 -9.03 13.69
CA LEU A 100 5.48 -10.42 13.27
C LEU A 100 4.24 -10.57 12.35
N LEU A 101 3.16 -9.84 12.67
CA LEU A 101 1.97 -9.82 11.81
C LEU A 101 2.28 -9.12 10.48
N ALA A 102 2.97 -7.99 10.52
CA ALA A 102 3.40 -7.28 9.31
C ALA A 102 4.27 -8.17 8.40
N GLU A 103 5.23 -8.90 8.97
CA GLU A 103 6.13 -9.77 8.23
C GLU A 103 5.37 -10.85 7.46
N GLY A 104 4.41 -11.52 8.12
CA GLY A 104 3.55 -12.52 7.47
C GLY A 104 2.74 -11.94 6.32
N LEU A 105 2.18 -10.74 6.49
CA LEU A 105 1.42 -10.05 5.46
C LEU A 105 2.29 -9.62 4.26
N TYR A 106 3.48 -9.05 4.51
CA TYR A 106 4.41 -8.73 3.42
C TYR A 106 4.84 -9.97 2.67
N ARG A 107 5.19 -11.07 3.37
CA ARG A 107 5.58 -12.32 2.70
C ARG A 107 4.46 -12.86 1.80
N LYS A 108 3.22 -12.87 2.28
CA LYS A 108 2.05 -13.28 1.47
C LYS A 108 1.86 -12.34 0.28
N ALA A 109 1.91 -11.03 0.49
CA ALA A 109 1.74 -10.06 -0.60
C ALA A 109 2.84 -10.19 -1.67
N LEU A 110 4.11 -10.32 -1.26
CA LEU A 110 5.23 -10.52 -2.17
C LEU A 110 5.09 -11.82 -2.97
N GLN A 111 4.68 -12.92 -2.34
CA GLN A 111 4.38 -14.17 -3.03
C GLN A 111 3.27 -14.00 -4.09
N LEU A 112 2.20 -13.29 -3.77
CA LEU A 112 1.10 -12.99 -4.71
C LEU A 112 1.53 -12.09 -5.87
N LEU A 113 2.55 -11.25 -5.65
CA LEU A 113 3.20 -10.44 -6.69
C LEU A 113 4.23 -11.24 -7.52
N GLY A 114 4.36 -12.56 -7.29
CA GLY A 114 5.37 -13.42 -7.94
C GLY A 114 6.77 -13.36 -7.29
N LEU A 115 6.93 -12.52 -6.28
CA LEU A 115 8.19 -12.29 -5.55
C LEU A 115 8.26 -13.19 -4.32
N GLY A 116 8.28 -14.52 -4.53
CA GLY A 116 8.45 -15.49 -3.44
C GLY A 116 9.82 -15.44 -2.75
N GLY A 117 10.77 -14.67 -3.29
CA GLY A 117 12.08 -14.39 -2.73
C GLY A 117 12.73 -13.20 -3.46
N PRO A 118 13.78 -12.57 -2.89
CA PRO A 118 14.38 -11.36 -3.45
C PRO A 118 15.06 -11.61 -4.80
N SER A 119 15.59 -12.82 -5.02
CA SER A 119 16.17 -13.24 -6.31
C SER A 119 15.15 -13.88 -7.28
N SER A 120 13.85 -13.87 -6.96
CA SER A 120 12.82 -14.46 -7.82
C SER A 120 12.80 -13.78 -9.18
N LYS A 121 13.10 -14.54 -10.24
CA LYS A 121 13.00 -14.09 -11.63
C LYS A 121 11.55 -14.02 -12.14
N LYS A 122 10.59 -14.65 -11.43
CA LYS A 122 9.18 -14.62 -11.82
C LYS A 122 8.54 -13.32 -11.34
N TRP A 123 8.70 -12.28 -12.13
CA TRP A 123 7.92 -11.05 -12.04
C TRP A 123 7.05 -11.00 -13.30
N PRO A 124 5.72 -11.19 -13.22
CA PRO A 124 4.87 -11.02 -14.39
C PRO A 124 4.75 -9.51 -14.64
N GLU A 125 5.66 -8.98 -15.48
CA GLU A 125 5.73 -7.55 -15.86
C GLU A 125 4.37 -6.96 -16.26
N GLU A 126 3.47 -7.80 -16.77
CA GLU A 126 2.16 -7.42 -17.30
C GLU A 126 1.05 -7.30 -16.24
N ALA A 127 1.24 -7.80 -15.01
CA ALA A 127 0.15 -7.89 -14.02
C ALA A 127 0.11 -6.74 -12.99
N PHE A 128 1.24 -6.10 -12.69
CA PHE A 128 1.34 -5.04 -11.67
C PHE A 128 2.28 -3.92 -12.08
N HIS A 129 1.92 -2.70 -11.70
CA HIS A 129 2.83 -1.57 -11.86
C HIS A 129 4.10 -1.78 -11.01
N PRO A 130 5.32 -1.61 -11.56
CA PRO A 130 6.58 -1.87 -10.85
C PRO A 130 6.73 -1.14 -9.51
N THR A 131 6.15 0.06 -9.39
CA THR A 131 6.21 0.85 -8.15
C THR A 131 5.51 0.19 -6.96
N MET A 132 4.50 -0.66 -7.18
CA MET A 132 3.83 -1.38 -6.09
C MET A 132 4.73 -2.46 -5.49
N ALA A 133 5.42 -3.21 -6.33
CA ALA A 133 6.34 -4.21 -5.83
C ALA A 133 7.62 -3.59 -5.28
N ALA A 134 8.12 -2.51 -5.90
CA ALA A 134 9.20 -1.72 -5.31
C ALA A 134 8.83 -1.24 -3.90
N PHE A 135 7.59 -0.74 -3.72
CA PHE A 135 7.08 -0.35 -2.40
C PHE A 135 7.05 -1.52 -1.42
N ALA A 136 6.46 -2.65 -1.80
CA ALA A 136 6.38 -3.84 -0.92
C ALA A 136 7.77 -4.37 -0.55
N CYS A 137 8.68 -4.51 -1.51
CA CYS A 137 10.07 -4.95 -1.29
C CYS A 137 10.81 -4.00 -0.34
N TRP A 138 10.68 -2.68 -0.56
CA TRP A 138 11.36 -1.69 0.27
C TRP A 138 10.86 -1.70 1.70
N ARG A 139 9.54 -1.71 1.88
CA ARG A 139 8.92 -1.72 3.20
C ARG A 139 9.22 -3.00 3.97
N TYR A 140 9.22 -4.13 3.27
CA TYR A 140 9.65 -5.39 3.84
C TYR A 140 11.13 -5.35 4.24
N SER A 141 12.02 -4.84 3.38
CA SER A 141 13.43 -4.67 3.70
C SER A 141 13.65 -3.79 4.94
N GLN A 142 12.94 -2.66 5.07
CA GLN A 142 12.99 -1.81 6.26
C GLN A 142 12.54 -2.56 7.52
N LEU A 143 11.48 -3.37 7.41
CA LEU A 143 11.01 -4.22 8.51
C LEU A 143 12.06 -5.26 8.92
N LEU A 144 12.68 -5.96 7.96
CA LEU A 144 13.73 -6.94 8.23
C LEU A 144 14.94 -6.29 8.95
N ALA A 145 15.28 -5.05 8.59
CA ALA A 145 16.37 -4.31 9.22
C ALA A 145 16.17 -4.00 10.71
N VAL A 146 14.93 -4.07 11.21
CA VAL A 146 14.60 -3.91 12.64
C VAL A 146 14.31 -5.24 13.35
N MET A 147 14.30 -6.36 12.62
CA MET A 147 14.09 -7.70 13.16
C MET A 147 15.43 -8.45 13.30
N PRO A 148 15.97 -8.64 14.52
CA PRO A 148 17.35 -9.11 14.71
C PRO A 148 17.68 -10.46 14.05
N GLN A 149 16.70 -11.36 13.90
CA GLN A 149 16.89 -12.70 13.35
C GLN A 149 16.78 -12.77 11.81
N ARG A 150 16.45 -11.66 11.14
CA ARG A 150 16.12 -11.64 9.69
C ARG A 150 16.94 -10.63 8.88
N THR A 151 18.00 -10.10 9.47
CA THR A 151 18.80 -9.03 8.86
C THR A 151 19.54 -9.46 7.59
N THR A 152 19.79 -10.77 7.42
CA THR A 152 20.56 -11.35 6.30
C THR A 152 19.95 -11.07 4.92
N GLU A 153 18.62 -11.02 4.82
CA GLU A 153 17.92 -10.82 3.54
C GLU A 153 17.66 -9.33 3.23
N THR A 154 17.98 -8.42 4.16
CA THR A 154 17.68 -6.98 4.04
C THR A 154 18.26 -6.37 2.76
N GLY A 155 19.52 -6.68 2.45
CA GLY A 155 20.24 -6.15 1.30
C GLY A 155 19.62 -6.59 -0.02
N GLU A 156 19.30 -7.87 -0.14
CA GLU A 156 18.73 -8.44 -1.37
C GLU A 156 17.34 -7.83 -1.67
N TRP A 157 16.50 -7.66 -0.65
CA TRP A 157 15.20 -7.01 -0.80
C TRP A 157 15.33 -5.50 -1.11
N SER A 158 16.36 -4.84 -0.57
CA SER A 158 16.66 -3.44 -0.87
C SER A 158 17.09 -3.26 -2.33
N GLU A 159 18.01 -4.08 -2.82
CA GLU A 159 18.45 -4.07 -4.22
C GLU A 159 17.27 -4.37 -5.17
N ARG A 160 16.44 -5.35 -4.81
CA ARG A 160 15.25 -5.68 -5.60
C ARG A 160 14.27 -4.52 -5.68
N ALA A 161 14.05 -3.80 -4.58
CA ALA A 161 13.20 -2.62 -4.56
C ALA A 161 13.72 -1.52 -5.50
N HIS A 162 15.02 -1.24 -5.47
CA HIS A 162 15.66 -0.26 -6.36
C HIS A 162 15.55 -0.65 -7.83
N ALA A 163 15.79 -1.92 -8.16
CA ALA A 163 15.69 -2.43 -9.52
C ALA A 163 14.26 -2.32 -10.10
N LEU A 164 13.23 -2.55 -9.27
CA LEU A 164 11.83 -2.38 -9.69
C LEU A 164 11.44 -0.89 -9.77
N TRP A 165 11.97 -0.06 -8.87
CA TRP A 165 11.69 1.37 -8.85
C TRP A 165 12.22 2.10 -10.09
N SER A 166 13.47 1.79 -10.48
CA SER A 166 14.12 2.43 -11.63
C SER A 166 13.46 2.14 -12.97
N GLN A 167 12.62 1.11 -13.06
CA GLN A 167 11.82 0.81 -14.27
C GLN A 167 10.71 1.85 -14.51
N ALA A 168 10.22 2.51 -13.46
CA ALA A 168 9.05 3.37 -13.54
C ALA A 168 9.26 4.79 -12.97
N CYS A 169 10.35 5.04 -12.26
CA CYS A 169 10.63 6.30 -11.58
C CYS A 169 12.07 6.75 -11.84
N THR A 170 12.25 8.05 -12.07
CA THR A 170 13.56 8.67 -12.39
C THR A 170 14.25 9.30 -11.18
N PHE A 171 13.53 9.48 -10.07
CA PHE A 171 14.06 10.05 -8.83
C PHE A 171 14.28 8.95 -7.78
N PRO A 172 15.12 9.19 -6.75
CA PRO A 172 15.51 8.16 -5.79
C PRO A 172 14.33 7.65 -4.95
N LEU A 173 14.32 6.35 -4.68
CA LEU A 173 13.26 5.67 -3.93
C LEU A 173 13.13 6.21 -2.50
N GLU A 174 14.24 6.56 -1.87
CA GLU A 174 14.29 7.03 -0.48
C GLU A 174 13.67 8.41 -0.32
N VAL A 175 13.59 9.21 -1.38
CA VAL A 175 12.85 10.48 -1.37
C VAL A 175 11.36 10.21 -1.16
N ALA A 176 10.82 9.18 -1.81
CA ALA A 176 9.43 8.78 -1.65
C ALA A 176 9.18 8.06 -0.32
N LEU A 177 10.01 7.06 -0.01
CA LEU A 177 9.70 6.03 1.00
C LEU A 177 10.50 6.14 2.30
N GLY A 178 11.45 7.08 2.36
CA GLY A 178 12.40 7.21 3.46
C GLY A 178 13.57 6.24 3.32
N ARG A 179 14.64 6.49 4.07
CA ARG A 179 15.87 5.67 4.04
C ARG A 179 15.68 4.31 4.72
N GLN A 180 16.61 3.40 4.50
CA GLN A 180 16.58 2.03 5.03
C GLN A 180 16.35 1.96 6.55
N ASP A 181 16.90 2.92 7.29
CA ASP A 181 16.86 3.02 8.75
C ASP A 181 15.67 3.84 9.28
N ALA A 182 14.70 4.21 8.43
CA ALA A 182 13.57 5.06 8.83
C ALA A 182 12.71 4.48 9.96
N LEU A 183 12.64 3.15 10.07
CA LEU A 183 11.93 2.48 11.17
C LEU A 183 12.70 2.51 12.51
N LYS A 184 14.01 2.75 12.49
CA LYS A 184 14.84 2.94 13.69
C LYS A 184 14.71 4.36 14.27
N GLY A 185 14.02 5.26 13.57
CA GLY A 185 13.84 6.65 13.98
C GLY A 185 15.06 7.54 13.75
N THR A 186 16.11 7.03 13.11
CA THR A 186 17.41 7.71 12.90
C THR A 186 17.47 8.53 11.61
N SER A 187 16.49 8.39 10.70
CA SER A 187 16.51 9.01 9.37
C SER A 187 15.18 9.63 8.94
N SER A 188 15.23 10.34 7.80
CA SER A 188 14.03 10.85 7.12
C SER A 188 13.04 9.74 6.77
N LYS A 189 11.74 10.01 6.99
CA LYS A 189 10.61 9.11 6.70
C LYS A 189 10.13 9.17 5.24
N GLY A 190 10.78 10.00 4.40
CA GLY A 190 10.35 10.27 3.02
C GLY A 190 9.15 11.21 2.94
N SER A 191 8.76 11.58 1.72
CA SER A 191 7.59 12.43 1.46
C SER A 191 6.26 11.72 1.77
N GLY A 192 6.26 10.39 1.79
CA GLY A 192 5.05 9.58 1.95
C GLY A 192 4.39 9.30 0.60
N ALA A 193 3.64 8.21 0.55
CA ALA A 193 3.02 7.75 -0.67
C ALA A 193 1.71 7.01 -0.36
N ALA A 194 0.78 7.08 -1.30
CA ALA A 194 -0.48 6.37 -1.28
C ALA A 194 -0.53 5.39 -2.45
N ILE A 195 -1.19 4.26 -2.23
CA ILE A 195 -1.47 3.29 -3.28
C ILE A 195 -2.73 3.76 -4.00
N HIS A 196 -2.58 4.13 -5.27
CA HIS A 196 -3.73 4.40 -6.12
C HIS A 196 -4.52 3.11 -6.27
N LEU A 197 -5.82 3.19 -5.96
CA LEU A 197 -6.72 2.06 -5.90
C LEU A 197 -6.76 1.36 -7.27
N GLN A 198 -7.39 1.93 -8.30
CA GLN A 198 -7.59 1.21 -9.57
C GLN A 198 -6.30 0.81 -10.30
N ALA A 199 -5.38 1.75 -10.48
CA ALA A 199 -4.14 1.52 -11.21
C ALA A 199 -3.08 0.72 -10.43
N ARG A 200 -3.32 0.39 -9.14
CA ARG A 200 -2.37 -0.29 -8.25
C ARG A 200 -0.95 0.23 -8.48
N ARG A 201 -0.80 1.54 -8.38
CA ARG A 201 0.46 2.26 -8.57
C ARG A 201 0.68 3.18 -7.40
N LEU A 202 1.93 3.37 -7.03
CA LEU A 202 2.27 4.33 -6.01
C LEU A 202 2.08 5.77 -6.53
N VAL A 203 1.39 6.60 -5.75
CA VAL A 203 1.28 8.05 -5.96
C VAL A 203 2.01 8.73 -4.81
N ILE A 204 3.00 9.55 -5.15
CA ILE A 204 3.80 10.24 -4.14
C ILE A 204 3.06 11.48 -3.70
N CYS A 205 2.82 11.54 -2.40
CA CYS A 205 2.26 12.70 -1.76
C CYS A 205 3.43 13.66 -1.51
N TYR A 206 3.84 14.42 -2.52
CA TYR A 206 4.75 15.53 -2.24
C TYR A 206 4.10 16.43 -1.20
N PRO A 207 4.83 16.91 -0.17
CA PRO A 207 4.39 18.12 0.47
C PRO A 207 4.26 19.15 -0.65
N VAL A 208 3.12 19.83 -0.73
CA VAL A 208 2.99 21.01 -1.57
C VAL A 208 4.04 21.98 -1.07
N SER A 209 5.21 22.01 -1.71
CA SER A 209 6.11 23.14 -1.59
C SER A 209 5.30 24.32 -2.09
N PRO A 210 5.00 25.35 -1.27
CA PRO A 210 4.53 26.59 -1.84
C PRO A 210 5.63 27.03 -2.81
N SER A 211 5.28 27.10 -4.08
CA SER A 211 6.16 27.51 -5.15
C SER A 211 6.87 28.80 -4.76
N VAL A 212 8.18 28.81 -4.98
CA VAL A 212 8.97 29.99 -5.27
C VAL A 212 8.17 30.91 -6.20
N SER A 213 7.65 32.01 -5.66
CA SER A 213 7.26 33.23 -6.38
C SER A 213 7.03 34.34 -5.35
N ALA A 214 8.13 34.95 -4.93
CA ALA A 214 8.21 36.33 -4.46
C ALA A 214 9.70 36.67 -4.29
N ALA A 215 10.41 36.78 -5.41
CA ALA A 215 11.68 37.49 -5.48
C ALA A 215 11.72 38.22 -6.83
N SER A 216 12.02 39.53 -6.71
CA SER A 216 12.03 40.63 -7.69
C SER A 216 10.69 41.02 -8.31
#